data_AF-A0A7S3WJC3-F1
#
_entry.id   AF-A0A7S3WJC3-F1
#
_cell.length_a   1.000
_cell.length_b   1.000
_cell.length_c   1.000
_cell.angle_alpha   90.00
_cell.angle_beta   90.00
_cell.angle_gamma   90.00
#
_symmetry.space_group_name_H-M   'P 1'
#
loop_
_entity.id
_entity.type
_entity.pdbx_description
1 polymer ?
#
loop_
_entity_poly.entity_id
_entity_poly.type
_entity_poly.pdbx_seq_one_letter_code
_entity_poly.pdbx_strand_id
1 'polypeptide(L)'
;GQAVAVSEDHKPSRIDEKKRIERAGGLVLQVRGTMRVAAATNPNSMSKSARREYQGLAMTRSFGDLYFKQPVGLSIAEPDVQVLPLSDKDLFLVMATDGVYDVLSNQEVVDLAMKHWSDPEEAAKNVVRSAYKRGSEDNLTVQIIQFGWADKNAAKFLEKQTAGASKGGAGMAPQKQAVDEELSMFG
;
A
#
# COMPACT_ATOMS: atom_id res chain seq x y z
N GLY A 1 2.37 16.94 -3.39
CA GLY A 1 3.10 17.08 -2.11
C GLY A 1 4.30 16.15 -2.13
N GLN A 2 5.08 16.04 -1.06
CA GLN A 2 6.12 15.01 -0.95
C GLN A 2 5.58 13.84 -0.13
N ALA A 3 5.71 12.61 -0.63
CA ALA A 3 5.38 11.42 0.13
C ALA A 3 6.50 11.08 1.12
N VAL A 4 6.11 10.72 2.34
CA VAL A 4 7.00 10.19 3.38
C VAL A 4 6.42 8.87 3.84
N ALA A 5 7.16 7.77 3.67
CA ALA A 5 6.75 6.47 4.16
C ALA A 5 6.87 6.44 5.70
N VAL A 6 5.80 6.04 6.37
CA VAL A 6 5.72 5.97 7.85
C VAL A 6 5.75 4.54 8.39
N SER A 7 5.81 3.56 7.49
CA SER A 7 5.95 2.14 7.81
C SER A 7 6.76 1.44 6.72
N GLU A 8 7.32 0.29 7.06
CA GLU A 8 8.01 -0.59 6.12
C GLU A 8 7.36 -1.97 6.16
N ASP A 9 7.07 -2.52 4.99
CA ASP A 9 6.42 -3.82 4.90
C ASP A 9 7.27 -4.93 5.53
N HIS A 10 6.64 -5.78 6.33
CA HIS A 10 7.22 -7.01 6.85
C HIS A 10 7.26 -8.13 5.79
N LYS A 11 7.77 -7.84 4.59
CA LYS A 11 7.90 -8.83 3.50
C LYS A 11 9.03 -9.83 3.82
N PRO A 12 8.92 -11.10 3.37
CA PRO A 12 10.00 -12.09 3.55
C PRO A 12 11.32 -11.72 2.87
N SER A 13 11.32 -10.74 1.96
CA SER A 13 12.52 -10.18 1.34
C SER A 13 13.28 -9.18 2.23
N ARG A 14 12.65 -8.63 3.30
CA ARG A 14 13.31 -7.70 4.23
C ARG A 14 14.44 -8.42 4.95
N ILE A 15 15.64 -7.83 4.95
CA ILE A 15 16.89 -8.53 5.31
C ILE A 15 16.86 -9.04 6.77
N ASP A 16 16.38 -8.23 7.69
CA ASP A 16 16.25 -8.56 9.11
C ASP A 16 15.17 -9.63 9.36
N GLU A 17 14.00 -9.51 8.72
CA GLU A 17 12.92 -10.49 8.83
C GLU A 17 13.32 -11.85 8.23
N LYS A 18 13.98 -11.85 7.06
CA LYS A 18 14.55 -13.05 6.46
C LYS A 18 15.52 -13.75 7.41
N LYS A 19 16.47 -13.00 7.99
CA LYS A 19 17.43 -13.53 8.97
C LYS A 19 16.74 -14.05 10.23
N ARG A 20 15.65 -13.43 10.68
CA ARG A 20 14.87 -13.91 11.83
C ARG A 20 14.24 -15.27 11.51
N ILE A 21 13.60 -15.40 10.35
CA ILE A 21 12.96 -16.65 9.90
C ILE A 21 13.98 -17.77 9.73
N GLU A 22 15.11 -17.49 9.06
CA GLU A 22 16.16 -18.48 8.83
C GLU A 22 16.81 -18.94 10.15
N ARG A 23 17.02 -18.03 11.11
CA ARG A 23 17.51 -18.39 12.46
C ARG A 23 16.52 -19.25 13.24
N ALA A 24 15.22 -19.09 13.01
CA ALA A 24 14.19 -19.94 13.59
C ALA A 24 14.09 -21.31 12.87
N GLY A 25 14.89 -21.56 11.81
CA GLY A 25 14.84 -22.79 11.04
C GLY A 25 13.77 -22.81 9.94
N GLY A 26 13.13 -21.66 9.68
CA GLY A 26 12.21 -21.49 8.56
C GLY A 26 12.93 -21.25 7.24
N LEU A 27 12.18 -21.33 6.14
CA LEU A 27 12.68 -21.06 4.80
C LEU A 27 11.96 -19.86 4.18
N VAL A 28 12.69 -19.07 3.41
CA VAL A 28 12.12 -18.02 2.55
C VAL A 28 12.32 -18.43 1.09
N LEU A 29 11.21 -18.66 0.38
CA LEU A 29 11.20 -19.19 -0.98
C LEU A 29 10.42 -18.27 -1.92
N GLN A 30 10.88 -18.13 -3.16
CA GLN A 30 10.11 -17.46 -4.21
C GLN A 30 9.18 -18.48 -4.88
N VAL A 31 7.87 -18.24 -4.82
CA VAL A 31 6.85 -19.10 -5.42
C VAL A 31 5.97 -18.24 -6.32
N ARG A 32 6.01 -18.53 -7.63
CA ARG A 32 5.26 -17.77 -8.67
C ARG A 32 5.52 -16.25 -8.59
N GLY A 33 6.78 -15.87 -8.41
CA GLY A 33 7.18 -14.46 -8.33
C GLY A 33 7.10 -13.85 -6.92
N THR A 34 6.28 -14.37 -6.01
CA THR A 34 6.12 -13.84 -4.65
C THR A 34 7.04 -14.53 -3.65
N MET A 35 7.70 -13.76 -2.79
CA MET A 35 8.48 -14.29 -1.67
C MET A 35 7.56 -14.76 -0.55
N ARG A 36 7.76 -15.98 -0.07
CA ARG A 36 6.92 -16.60 0.95
C ARG A 36 7.75 -17.23 2.06
N VAL A 37 7.26 -17.11 3.28
CA VAL A 37 7.69 -17.92 4.43
C VAL A 37 7.13 -19.31 4.24
N ALA A 38 7.99 -20.32 4.20
CA ALA A 38 7.59 -21.72 4.08
C ALA A 38 7.81 -22.42 5.42
N ALA A 39 6.72 -23.01 5.94
CA ALA A 39 6.75 -23.95 7.06
C ALA A 39 6.62 -25.38 6.52
N ALA A 40 7.47 -26.30 6.95
CA ALA A 40 7.35 -27.71 6.57
C ALA A 40 6.03 -28.28 7.10
N THR A 41 5.15 -28.78 6.21
CA THR A 41 3.84 -29.35 6.59
C THR A 41 3.93 -30.50 7.57
N ASN A 42 5.08 -31.18 7.60
CA ASN A 42 5.42 -32.19 8.59
C ASN A 42 6.92 -32.12 8.91
N PRO A 43 7.33 -31.70 10.13
CA PRO A 43 8.75 -31.64 10.51
C PRO A 43 9.44 -33.02 10.55
N ASN A 44 8.67 -34.12 10.55
CA ASN A 44 9.18 -35.49 10.50
C ASN A 44 9.21 -36.07 9.08
N SER A 45 8.77 -35.34 8.06
CA SER A 45 8.76 -35.80 6.67
C SER A 45 10.06 -35.40 5.95
N MET A 46 11.01 -36.34 5.89
CA MET A 46 12.28 -36.21 5.15
C MET A 46 12.14 -36.44 3.64
N SER A 47 10.92 -36.57 3.11
CA SER A 47 10.71 -36.90 1.71
C SER A 47 10.91 -35.69 0.80
N LYS A 48 11.72 -35.83 -0.26
CA LYS A 48 11.85 -34.82 -1.34
C LYS A 48 10.49 -34.45 -1.97
N SER A 49 9.49 -35.32 -1.88
CA SER A 49 8.11 -35.10 -2.34
C SER A 49 7.33 -34.12 -1.45
N ALA A 50 7.72 -33.98 -0.17
CA ALA A 50 7.14 -33.02 0.77
C ALA A 50 7.40 -31.56 0.35
N ARG A 51 8.31 -31.34 -0.61
CA ARG A 51 8.47 -30.01 -1.25
C ARG A 51 7.21 -29.50 -1.95
N ARG A 52 6.22 -30.36 -2.20
CA ARG A 52 4.94 -30.00 -2.81
C ARG A 52 3.89 -29.51 -1.82
N GLU A 53 4.10 -29.71 -0.52
CA GLU A 53 3.21 -29.25 0.53
C GLU A 53 3.96 -28.25 1.41
N TYR A 54 4.06 -27.01 0.93
CA TYR A 54 4.42 -25.90 1.81
C TYR A 54 3.22 -24.96 1.84
N GLN A 55 2.70 -24.68 3.03
CA GLN A 55 1.88 -23.49 3.19
C GLN A 55 2.82 -22.30 3.18
N GLY A 56 2.51 -21.30 2.35
CA GLY A 56 3.38 -20.16 2.11
C GLY A 56 2.73 -18.84 2.50
N LEU A 57 3.27 -18.15 3.51
CA LEU A 57 2.78 -16.83 3.94
C LEU A 57 3.57 -15.72 3.25
N ALA A 58 2.90 -14.75 2.65
CA ALA A 58 3.53 -13.64 1.90
C ALA A 58 4.02 -12.48 2.80
N MET A 59 3.88 -12.63 4.12
CA MET A 59 4.30 -11.69 5.15
C MET A 59 4.99 -12.45 6.28
N THR A 60 5.75 -11.72 7.09
CA THR A 60 6.56 -12.29 8.18
C THR A 60 6.02 -11.94 9.56
N ARG A 61 5.06 -11.02 9.62
CA ARG A 61 4.34 -10.63 10.82
C ARG A 61 2.87 -10.52 10.52
N SER A 62 2.04 -11.10 11.37
CA SER A 62 0.59 -11.16 11.18
C SER A 62 -0.16 -11.46 12.47
N PHE A 63 -1.41 -11.00 12.53
CA PHE A 63 -2.39 -11.58 13.44
C PHE A 63 -2.89 -12.93 12.89
N GLY A 64 -3.31 -13.84 13.75
CA GLY A 64 -3.69 -15.19 13.31
C GLY A 64 -2.48 -16.05 12.92
N ASP A 65 -2.55 -16.76 11.79
CA ASP A 65 -1.49 -17.63 11.25
C ASP A 65 -0.85 -18.57 12.26
N LEU A 66 -1.67 -19.21 13.10
CA LEU A 66 -1.21 -20.05 14.21
C LEU A 66 -0.22 -21.13 13.76
N TYR A 67 -0.42 -21.68 12.56
CA TYR A 67 0.46 -22.67 11.94
C TYR A 67 1.89 -22.15 11.73
N PHE A 68 2.06 -20.86 11.47
CA PHE A 68 3.38 -20.22 11.32
C PHE A 68 3.93 -19.70 12.65
N LYS A 69 3.12 -19.64 13.71
CA LYS A 69 3.54 -19.17 15.04
C LYS A 69 4.01 -20.31 15.94
N GLN A 70 3.39 -21.48 15.85
CA GLN A 70 3.66 -22.61 16.72
C GLN A 70 4.17 -23.81 15.94
N PRO A 71 5.19 -24.54 16.43
CA PRO A 71 5.99 -24.28 17.64
C PRO A 71 7.17 -23.31 17.41
N VAL A 72 7.42 -22.89 16.16
CA VAL A 72 8.72 -22.33 15.74
C VAL A 72 8.75 -20.80 15.69
N GLY A 73 7.60 -20.12 15.59
CA GLY A 73 7.54 -18.65 15.54
C GLY A 73 8.06 -18.04 14.23
N LEU A 74 7.74 -18.63 13.08
CA LEU A 74 8.13 -18.09 11.77
C LEU A 74 7.40 -16.77 11.45
N SER A 75 6.10 -16.69 11.76
CA SER A 75 5.35 -15.42 11.83
C SER A 75 5.26 -14.95 13.29
N ILE A 76 5.32 -13.65 13.52
CA ILE A 76 5.15 -13.03 14.85
C ILE A 76 4.04 -11.98 14.82
N ALA A 77 3.47 -11.63 15.97
CA ALA A 77 2.42 -10.61 16.07
C ALA A 77 2.95 -9.24 16.56
N GLU A 78 4.24 -9.15 16.90
CA GLU A 78 4.87 -7.91 17.37
C GLU A 78 4.93 -6.85 16.25
N PRO A 79 4.25 -5.70 16.42
CA PRO A 79 4.27 -4.64 15.42
C PRO A 79 5.58 -3.84 15.49
N ASP A 80 5.93 -3.17 14.39
CA ASP A 80 6.87 -2.06 14.43
C ASP A 80 6.07 -0.78 14.76
N VAL A 81 6.47 -0.08 15.83
CA VAL A 81 5.77 1.11 16.33
C VAL A 81 6.66 2.33 16.17
N GLN A 82 6.11 3.39 15.57
CA GLN A 82 6.78 4.68 15.42
C GLN A 82 5.86 5.81 15.90
N VAL A 83 6.46 6.83 16.51
CA VAL A 83 5.77 8.06 16.92
C VAL A 83 6.43 9.21 16.18
N LEU A 84 5.65 9.86 15.31
CA LEU A 84 6.13 10.96 14.46
C LEU A 84 5.42 12.26 14.87
N PRO A 85 6.15 13.36 15.14
CA PRO A 85 5.52 14.64 15.41
C PRO A 85 4.89 15.19 14.12
N LEU A 86 3.65 15.64 14.21
CA LEU A 86 2.96 16.31 13.11
C LEU A 86 3.22 17.82 13.16
N SER A 87 3.26 18.44 12.00
CA SER A 87 3.45 19.87 11.80
C SER A 87 2.39 20.43 10.85
N ASP A 88 2.32 21.76 10.75
CA ASP A 88 1.42 22.46 9.84
C ASP A 88 1.75 22.26 8.35
N LYS A 89 2.86 21.57 8.05
CA LYS A 89 3.28 21.15 6.70
C LYS A 89 2.73 19.79 6.31
N ASP A 90 2.31 18.99 7.29
CA ASP A 90 1.71 17.68 7.05
C ASP A 90 0.24 17.89 6.71
N LEU A 91 -0.15 17.45 5.52
CA LEU A 91 -1.47 17.72 4.97
C LEU A 91 -2.44 16.58 5.29
N PHE A 92 -2.06 15.35 4.96
CA PHE A 92 -2.87 14.16 5.19
C PHE A 92 -2.00 12.93 5.39
N LEU A 93 -2.60 11.90 5.97
CA LEU A 93 -2.10 10.54 6.02
C LEU A 93 -2.91 9.67 5.05
N VAL A 94 -2.21 8.85 4.27
CA VAL A 94 -2.83 7.78 3.47
C VAL A 94 -2.44 6.44 4.05
N MET A 95 -3.44 5.57 4.23
CA MET A 95 -3.24 4.15 4.54
C MET A 95 -3.92 3.34 3.44
N ALA A 96 -3.25 2.32 2.93
CA ALA A 96 -3.82 1.46 1.90
C ALA A 96 -3.27 0.03 2.02
N THR A 97 -3.99 -0.92 1.42
CA THR A 97 -3.54 -2.32 1.29
C THR A 97 -2.46 -2.46 0.23
N ASP A 98 -1.73 -3.58 0.26
CA ASP A 98 -0.69 -3.90 -0.73
C ASP A 98 -1.24 -4.00 -2.16
N GLY A 99 -2.49 -4.41 -2.35
CA GLY A 99 -3.15 -4.32 -3.66
C GLY A 99 -3.07 -2.94 -4.32
N VAL A 100 -2.97 -1.85 -3.55
CA VAL A 100 -2.73 -0.50 -4.07
C VAL A 100 -1.25 -0.27 -4.33
N TYR A 101 -0.39 -0.58 -3.36
CA TYR A 101 1.05 -0.29 -3.43
C TYR A 101 1.85 -1.21 -4.36
N ASP A 102 1.30 -2.38 -4.71
CA ASP A 102 1.89 -3.30 -5.69
C ASP A 102 1.89 -2.71 -7.10
N VAL A 103 0.99 -1.75 -7.38
CA VAL A 103 0.88 -1.09 -8.69
C VAL A 103 1.07 0.43 -8.64
N LEU A 104 1.11 1.04 -7.45
CA LEU A 104 1.35 2.48 -7.25
C LEU A 104 2.48 2.71 -6.26
N SER A 105 3.42 3.59 -6.61
CA SER A 105 4.41 4.08 -5.65
C SER A 105 3.80 5.02 -4.60
N ASN A 106 4.47 5.17 -3.46
CA ASN A 106 4.09 6.13 -2.40
C ASN A 106 3.83 7.54 -2.94
N GLN A 107 4.68 8.01 -3.86
CA GLN A 107 4.57 9.34 -4.44
C GLN A 107 3.36 9.45 -5.37
N GLU A 108 3.10 8.44 -6.20
CA GLU A 108 1.91 8.42 -7.06
C GLU A 108 0.61 8.44 -6.26
N VAL A 109 0.55 7.68 -5.15
CA VAL A 109 -0.61 7.69 -4.24
C VAL A 109 -0.86 9.10 -3.68
N VAL A 110 0.20 9.77 -3.19
CA VAL A 110 0.10 11.15 -2.69
C VAL A 110 -0.32 12.12 -3.78
N ASP A 111 0.23 12.01 -4.98
CA ASP A 111 -0.11 12.91 -6.10
C ASP A 111 -1.54 12.71 -6.59
N LEU A 112 -2.07 11.48 -6.56
CA LEU A 112 -3.46 11.17 -6.87
C LEU A 112 -4.42 11.72 -5.81
N ALA A 113 -4.09 11.56 -4.53
CA ALA A 113 -4.90 12.08 -3.43
C ALA A 113 -4.94 13.62 -3.42
N MET A 114 -3.79 14.27 -3.70
CA MET A 114 -3.67 15.74 -3.76
C MET A 114 -4.63 16.41 -4.76
N LYS A 115 -5.00 15.72 -5.85
CA LYS A 115 -5.93 16.23 -6.86
C LYS A 115 -7.32 16.54 -6.30
N HIS A 116 -7.72 15.80 -5.26
CA HIS A 116 -9.00 15.94 -4.57
C HIS A 116 -8.77 16.28 -3.10
N TRP A 117 -7.75 17.09 -2.81
CA TRP A 117 -7.39 17.46 -1.44
C TRP A 117 -8.56 18.00 -0.61
N SER A 118 -9.54 18.69 -1.18
CA SER A 118 -10.69 19.21 -0.41
C SER A 118 -11.74 18.15 -0.06
N ASP A 119 -11.62 16.94 -0.64
CA ASP A 119 -12.59 15.86 -0.50
C ASP A 119 -11.84 14.53 -0.26
N PRO A 120 -11.67 14.11 1.01
CA PRO A 120 -10.92 12.90 1.34
C PRO A 120 -11.57 11.63 0.78
N GLU A 121 -12.89 11.62 0.59
CA GLU A 121 -13.60 10.48 0.05
C GLU A 121 -13.31 10.33 -1.45
N GLU A 122 -13.41 11.42 -2.21
CA GLU A 122 -13.10 11.39 -3.64
C GLU A 122 -11.59 11.18 -3.88
N ALA A 123 -10.72 11.71 -3.02
CA ALA A 123 -9.30 11.41 -3.04
C ALA A 123 -9.02 9.90 -2.88
N ALA A 124 -9.70 9.23 -1.94
CA ALA A 124 -9.55 7.79 -1.72
C ALA A 124 -10.08 6.99 -2.92
N LYS A 125 -11.26 7.36 -3.44
CA LYS A 125 -11.84 6.77 -4.66
C LYS A 125 -10.91 6.91 -5.86
N ASN A 126 -10.28 8.07 -6.03
CA ASN A 126 -9.34 8.32 -7.12
C ASN A 126 -8.10 7.40 -7.05
N VAL A 127 -7.56 7.17 -5.85
CA VAL A 127 -6.45 6.22 -5.66
C VAL A 127 -6.88 4.80 -6.00
N VAL A 128 -8.02 4.33 -5.48
CA VAL A 128 -8.56 2.99 -5.77
C VAL A 128 -8.79 2.79 -7.27
N ARG A 129 -9.48 3.73 -7.93
CA ARG A 129 -9.71 3.67 -9.40
C ARG A 129 -8.41 3.63 -10.18
N SER A 130 -7.39 4.36 -9.73
CA SER A 130 -6.08 4.40 -10.39
C SER A 130 -5.30 3.11 -10.23
N ALA A 131 -5.37 2.45 -9.06
CA ALA A 131 -4.78 1.13 -8.84
C ALA A 131 -5.49 0.07 -9.68
N TYR A 132 -6.82 0.08 -9.71
CA TYR A 132 -7.62 -0.81 -10.55
C TYR A 132 -7.27 -0.67 -12.04
N LYS A 133 -7.19 0.57 -12.55
CA LYS A 133 -6.81 0.85 -13.94
C LYS A 133 -5.38 0.43 -14.29
N ARG A 134 -4.48 0.35 -13.32
CA ARG A 134 -3.12 -0.19 -13.50
C ARG A 134 -3.07 -1.72 -13.48
N GLY A 135 -4.21 -2.39 -13.31
CA GLY A 135 -4.31 -3.84 -13.37
C GLY A 135 -4.03 -4.54 -12.05
N SER A 136 -4.28 -3.90 -10.90
CA SER A 136 -4.24 -4.62 -9.63
C SER A 136 -5.30 -5.72 -9.60
N GLU A 137 -4.88 -6.91 -9.20
CA GLU A 137 -5.73 -8.11 -9.10
C GLU A 137 -6.12 -8.43 -7.65
N ASP A 138 -5.75 -7.58 -6.69
CA ASP A 138 -5.97 -7.79 -5.25
C ASP A 138 -7.05 -6.85 -4.69
N ASN A 139 -7.40 -7.02 -3.42
CA ASN A 139 -8.32 -6.17 -2.69
C ASN A 139 -7.75 -4.75 -2.52
N LEU A 140 -8.52 -3.77 -2.97
CA LEU A 140 -8.14 -2.36 -2.96
C LEU A 140 -8.87 -1.63 -1.84
N THR A 141 -8.16 -1.33 -0.76
CA THR A 141 -8.68 -0.51 0.35
C THR A 141 -7.77 0.69 0.55
N VAL A 142 -8.37 1.88 0.67
CA VAL A 142 -7.65 3.15 0.92
C VAL A 142 -8.42 3.94 1.98
N GLN A 143 -7.69 4.49 2.95
CA GLN A 143 -8.19 5.44 3.92
C GLN A 143 -7.32 6.71 3.88
N ILE A 144 -7.98 7.87 3.80
CA ILE A 144 -7.33 9.18 3.81
C ILE A 144 -7.78 9.94 5.04
N ILE A 145 -6.81 10.44 5.82
CA ILE A 145 -7.04 11.24 7.01
C ILE A 145 -6.44 12.62 6.75
N GLN A 146 -7.30 13.63 6.58
CA GLN A 146 -6.87 15.01 6.42
C GLN A 146 -6.66 15.68 7.77
N PHE A 147 -5.56 16.41 7.91
CA PHE A 147 -5.29 17.15 9.12
C PHE A 147 -5.97 18.52 9.08
N GLY A 148 -6.78 18.85 10.10
CA GLY A 148 -7.66 20.01 10.12
C GLY A 148 -6.99 21.39 10.14
N TRP A 149 -5.66 21.47 10.29
CA TRP A 149 -4.90 22.72 10.12
C TRP A 149 -4.58 23.05 8.67
N ALA A 150 -4.79 22.09 7.76
CA ALA A 150 -4.46 22.27 6.35
C ALA A 150 -5.43 23.21 5.61
N ASP A 151 -6.54 23.62 6.22
CA ASP A 151 -7.50 24.57 5.61
C ASP A 151 -6.84 25.94 5.26
N LYS A 152 -5.80 26.36 6.00
CA LYS A 152 -5.07 27.62 5.72
C LYS A 152 -3.83 27.47 4.84
N ASN A 153 -3.25 26.28 4.79
CA ASN A 153 -1.98 26.00 4.09
C ASN A 153 -2.19 25.29 2.74
N ALA A 154 -3.23 24.46 2.62
CA ALA A 154 -3.54 23.74 1.39
C ALA A 154 -4.11 24.65 0.30
N ALA A 155 -4.92 25.67 0.66
CA ALA A 155 -5.35 26.70 -0.28
C ALA A 155 -4.13 27.39 -0.93
N LYS A 156 -3.14 27.78 -0.13
CA LYS A 156 -1.89 28.39 -0.61
C LYS A 156 -1.02 27.43 -1.45
N PHE A 157 -1.05 26.13 -1.16
CA PHE A 157 -0.33 25.13 -1.94
C PHE A 157 -1.00 24.85 -3.30
N LEU A 158 -2.32 24.73 -3.31
CA LEU A 158 -3.12 24.56 -4.54
C LEU A 158 -3.03 25.81 -5.43
N GLU A 159 -3.08 27.02 -4.87
CA GLU A 159 -2.81 28.28 -5.59
C GLU A 159 -1.42 28.31 -6.23
N LYS A 160 -0.39 27.82 -5.53
CA LYS A 160 0.97 27.74 -6.10
C LYS A 160 1.06 26.73 -7.25
N GLN A 161 0.31 25.62 -7.21
CA GLN A 161 0.31 24.65 -8.31
C GLN A 161 -0.48 25.13 -9.53
N THR A 162 -1.61 25.82 -9.35
CA THR A 162 -2.35 26.45 -10.47
C THR A 162 -1.59 27.64 -11.06
N ALA A 163 -0.87 28.42 -10.25
CA ALA A 163 -0.02 29.51 -10.73
C ALA A 163 1.26 29.03 -11.45
N GLY A 164 1.76 27.83 -11.14
CA GLY A 164 2.88 27.20 -11.85
C GLY A 164 2.48 26.64 -13.21
N ALA A 165 1.26 26.11 -13.33
CA ALA A 165 0.72 25.57 -14.58
C ALA A 165 0.38 26.66 -15.62
N SER A 166 0.06 27.90 -15.19
CA SER A 166 -0.29 29.00 -16.10
C SER A 166 0.91 29.65 -16.81
N LYS A 167 2.15 29.33 -16.41
CA LYS A 167 3.37 29.86 -17.06
C LYS A 167 3.97 28.94 -18.13
N GLY A 168 3.34 27.80 -18.44
CA GLY A 168 3.91 26.77 -19.31
C GLY A 168 2.96 26.17 -20.35
N GLY A 169 2.00 26.94 -20.89
CA GLY A 169 1.11 26.42 -21.93
C GLY A 169 0.25 27.50 -22.56
N ALA A 170 0.68 28.04 -23.69
CA ALA A 170 -0.17 28.86 -24.54
C ALA A 170 -1.20 27.97 -25.26
N GLY A 171 -2.48 28.26 -25.02
CA GLY A 171 -3.58 28.11 -25.98
C GLY A 171 -4.08 26.71 -26.31
N MET A 172 -5.23 26.32 -25.72
CA MET A 172 -6.32 25.68 -26.46
C MET A 172 -7.63 25.80 -25.67
N ALA A 173 -8.69 26.29 -26.31
CA ALA A 173 -10.02 26.47 -25.69
C ALA A 173 -10.69 25.11 -25.34
N PRO A 174 -11.57 25.05 -24.31
CA PRO A 174 -12.21 23.80 -23.94
C PRO A 174 -13.39 23.47 -24.88
N GLN A 175 -13.31 22.30 -25.53
CA GLN A 175 -14.46 21.64 -26.15
C GLN A 175 -15.21 20.80 -25.10
N LYS A 176 -16.52 20.99 -25.02
CA LYS A 176 -17.47 20.14 -24.28
C LYS A 176 -17.60 18.77 -24.95
N GLN A 177 -17.51 17.69 -24.18
CA GLN A 177 -18.13 16.36 -24.42
C GLN A 177 -17.95 15.54 -23.12
N ALA A 178 -18.99 15.30 -22.32
CA ALA A 178 -20.05 14.30 -22.47
C ALA A 178 -19.54 12.85 -22.28
N VAL A 179 -19.57 12.36 -21.03
CA VAL A 179 -19.69 10.92 -20.72
C VAL A 179 -20.40 10.79 -19.36
N ASP A 180 -21.71 11.03 -19.36
CA ASP A 180 -22.64 10.42 -18.42
C ASP A 180 -23.26 9.24 -19.17
N GLU A 181 -22.90 8.00 -18.81
CA GLU A 181 -23.66 6.74 -19.01
C GLU A 181 -22.74 5.53 -18.78
N GLU A 182 -22.37 5.24 -17.53
CA GLU A 182 -21.97 3.86 -17.16
C GLU A 182 -22.03 3.56 -15.65
N LEU A 183 -22.85 4.31 -14.89
CA LEU A 183 -22.99 4.11 -13.44
C LEU A 183 -24.41 3.69 -12.98
N SER A 184 -25.30 3.30 -13.90
CA SER A 184 -26.66 2.85 -13.56
C SER A 184 -26.80 1.31 -13.42
N MET A 185 -25.72 0.54 -13.49
CA MET A 185 -25.82 -0.93 -13.52
C MET A 185 -25.61 -1.65 -12.17
N PHE A 186 -25.51 -0.91 -11.06
CA PHE A 186 -25.45 -1.47 -9.70
C PHE A 186 -26.46 -0.81 -8.74
N GLY A 187 -27.70 -0.63 -9.22
CA GLY A 187 -28.86 -0.40 -8.36
C GLY A 187 -29.47 -1.71 -7.89
#